data_AF-A0A0Q9X000-F1
#
_entry.id   AF-A0A0Q9X000-F1
#
_cell.length_a   1.000
_cell.length_b   1.000
_cell.length_c   1.000
_cell.angle_alpha   90.00
_cell.angle_beta   90.00
_cell.angle_gamma   90.00
#
_symmetry.space_group_name_H-M   'P 1'
#
loop_
_entity.id
_entity.type
_entity.pdbx_description
1 polymer ?
#
loop_
_entity_poly.entity_id
_entity_poly.type
_entity_poly.pdbx_seq_one_letter_code
_entity_poly.pdbx_strand_id
1 'polypeptide(L)'
;MSVMDPIDTSKRKPRRTQGTPAFTYRNRFAYAVLAAGTVLFGLWSLTPIQRYANEKLCKTLLTTSEEELDRRELFNFAAPRTGKFIREALEESEKQRTER
;
A
#
# COMPACT_ATOMS: atom_id res chain seq x y z
N MET A 1 -26.00 3.55 -53.54
CA MET A 1 -26.67 3.69 -52.24
C MET A 1 -27.18 2.30 -51.86
N SER A 2 -26.38 1.48 -51.18
CA SER A 2 -26.78 0.11 -50.85
C SER A 2 -27.72 0.14 -49.65
N VAL A 3 -28.98 -0.19 -49.92
CA VAL A 3 -30.00 -0.41 -48.90
C VAL A 3 -29.57 -1.65 -48.10
N MET A 4 -29.29 -1.46 -46.81
CA MET A 4 -29.15 -2.58 -45.87
C MET A 4 -30.56 -3.13 -45.64
N ASP A 5 -30.86 -4.29 -46.21
CA ASP A 5 -32.08 -5.01 -45.88
C ASP A 5 -32.12 -5.24 -44.36
N PRO A 6 -33.24 -4.90 -43.68
CA PRO A 6 -33.37 -5.10 -42.25
C PRO A 6 -33.32 -6.61 -41.98
N ILE A 7 -32.20 -7.06 -41.40
CA ILE A 7 -31.97 -8.45 -41.07
C ILE A 7 -33.09 -8.92 -40.14
N ASP A 8 -33.91 -9.86 -40.61
CA ASP A 8 -34.96 -10.50 -39.82
C ASP A 8 -34.33 -11.30 -38.67
N THR A 9 -34.42 -10.74 -37.47
CA THR A 9 -33.82 -11.32 -36.26
C THR A 9 -34.67 -12.42 -35.65
N SER A 10 -35.91 -12.63 -36.13
CA SER A 10 -36.85 -13.61 -35.56
C SER A 10 -36.40 -15.06 -35.74
N LYS A 11 -35.68 -15.36 -36.82
CA LYS A 11 -35.17 -16.70 -37.15
C LYS A 11 -33.73 -16.93 -36.71
N ARG A 12 -33.10 -15.94 -36.06
CA ARG A 12 -31.70 -16.01 -35.67
C ARG A 12 -31.56 -16.88 -34.43
N LYS A 13 -30.71 -17.91 -34.49
CA LYS A 13 -30.34 -18.70 -33.31
C LYS A 13 -29.91 -17.73 -32.18
N PRO A 14 -30.49 -17.81 -30.97
CA PRO A 14 -30.06 -16.99 -29.84
C PRO A 14 -28.57 -17.22 -29.61
N ARG A 15 -27.73 -16.19 -29.84
CA ARG A 15 -26.27 -16.30 -29.67
C ARG A 15 -25.85 -16.33 -28.20
N ARG A 16 -26.79 -16.06 -27.29
CA ARG A 16 -26.67 -16.18 -25.83
C ARG A 16 -28.01 -16.63 -25.28
N THR A 17 -28.03 -17.11 -24.04
CA THR A 17 -29.23 -17.44 -23.25
C THR A 17 -30.14 -16.23 -22.96
N GLN A 18 -30.18 -15.23 -23.83
CA GLN A 18 -31.07 -14.07 -23.73
C GLN A 18 -32.52 -14.55 -23.57
N GLY A 19 -33.21 -14.06 -22.54
CA GLY A 19 -34.58 -14.44 -22.22
C GLY A 19 -34.71 -15.61 -21.23
N THR A 20 -33.64 -16.32 -20.89
CA THR A 20 -33.71 -17.34 -19.82
C THR A 20 -33.46 -16.70 -18.43
N PRO A 21 -34.04 -17.27 -17.36
CA PRO A 21 -33.72 -16.89 -15.98
C PRO A 21 -32.20 -16.85 -15.72
N ALA A 22 -31.43 -17.80 -16.27
CA ALA A 22 -29.98 -17.81 -16.09
C ALA A 22 -29.29 -16.54 -16.63
N PHE A 23 -29.81 -15.92 -17.69
CA PHE A 23 -29.28 -14.67 -18.23
C PHE A 23 -29.61 -13.45 -17.38
N THR A 24 -30.76 -13.44 -16.72
CA THR A 24 -31.16 -12.36 -15.79
C THR A 24 -30.48 -12.50 -14.42
N TYR A 25 -30.27 -13.72 -13.92
CA TYR A 25 -29.71 -13.94 -12.58
C TYR A 25 -28.18 -13.95 -12.51
N ARG A 26 -27.45 -14.24 -13.60
CA ARG A 26 -25.97 -14.40 -13.57
C ARG A 26 -25.20 -13.22 -12.97
N ASN A 27 -25.66 -11.98 -13.20
CA ASN A 27 -24.98 -10.79 -12.67
C ASN A 27 -25.65 -10.26 -11.41
N ARG A 28 -26.91 -10.61 -11.15
CA ARG A 28 -27.66 -10.11 -9.99
C ARG A 28 -27.10 -10.64 -8.67
N PHE A 29 -26.67 -11.90 -8.65
CA PHE A 29 -26.01 -12.46 -7.48
C PHE A 29 -24.69 -11.71 -7.19
N ALA A 30 -23.87 -11.49 -8.22
CA ALA A 30 -22.64 -10.71 -8.08
C ALA A 30 -22.91 -9.27 -7.60
N TYR A 31 -23.92 -8.59 -8.17
CA TYR A 31 -24.32 -7.26 -7.72
C TYR A 31 -24.87 -7.26 -6.29
N ALA A 32 -25.61 -8.29 -5.88
CA ALA A 32 -26.11 -8.42 -4.52
C ALA A 32 -24.98 -8.61 -3.51
N VAL A 33 -23.98 -9.45 -3.84
CA VAL A 33 -22.79 -9.66 -3.02
C VAL A 33 -21.97 -8.38 -2.93
N LEU A 34 -21.76 -7.67 -4.04
CA LEU A 34 -21.06 -6.39 -4.05
C LEU A 34 -21.81 -5.34 -3.22
N ALA A 35 -23.12 -5.21 -3.40
CA ALA A 35 -23.93 -4.27 -2.63
C ALA A 35 -23.88 -4.57 -1.12
N ALA A 36 -24.11 -5.83 -0.72
CA ALA A 36 -24.03 -6.25 0.68
C ALA A 36 -22.63 -6.01 1.26
N GLY A 37 -21.58 -6.37 0.52
CA GLY A 37 -20.19 -6.14 0.91
C GLY A 37 -19.88 -4.65 1.10
N THR A 38 -20.32 -3.79 0.19
CA THR A 38 -20.10 -2.34 0.29
C THR A 38 -20.82 -1.71 1.48
N VAL A 39 -22.04 -2.16 1.79
CA VAL A 39 -22.79 -1.67 2.95
C VAL A 39 -22.11 -2.10 4.25
N LEU A 40 -21.79 -3.39 4.39
CA LEU A 40 -21.11 -3.91 5.59
C LEU A 40 -19.74 -3.25 5.78
N PHE A 41 -18.98 -3.08 4.70
CA PHE A 41 -17.70 -2.38 4.73
C PHE A 41 -17.86 -0.90 5.09
N GLY A 42 -18.88 -0.23 4.57
CA GLY A 42 -19.20 1.16 4.91
C GLY A 42 -19.50 1.31 6.40
N LEU A 43 -20.38 0.47 6.96
CA LEU A 43 -20.67 0.46 8.40
C LEU A 43 -19.43 0.18 9.23
N TRP A 44 -18.62 -0.80 8.83
CA TRP A 44 -17.35 -1.10 9.50
C TRP A 44 -16.38 0.10 9.46
N SER A 45 -16.32 0.82 8.33
CA SER A 45 -15.43 1.96 8.16
C SER A 45 -15.79 3.17 9.03
N LEU A 46 -17.08 3.28 9.39
CA LEU A 46 -17.59 4.34 10.27
C LEU A 46 -17.37 4.02 11.75
N THR A 47 -17.08 2.77 12.12
CA THR A 47 -16.84 2.42 13.52
C THR A 47 -15.46 2.87 14.00
N PRO A 48 -15.36 3.54 15.17
CA PRO A 48 -14.08 4.01 15.72
C PRO A 48 -13.11 2.87 16.06
N ILE A 49 -13.63 1.64 16.21
CA ILE A 49 -12.84 0.41 16.42
C ILE A 49 -11.88 0.16 15.26
N GLN A 50 -12.29 0.45 14.02
CA GLN A 50 -11.43 0.31 12.85
C GLN A 50 -10.22 1.25 12.94
N ARG A 51 -10.41 2.50 13.41
CA ARG A 51 -9.31 3.46 13.57
C ARG A 51 -8.29 2.97 14.59
N TYR A 52 -8.75 2.43 15.71
CA TYR A 52 -7.88 1.85 16.74
C TYR A 52 -7.14 0.60 16.25
N ALA A 53 -7.82 -0.29 15.53
CA ALA A 53 -7.20 -1.47 14.94
C ALA A 53 -6.16 -1.10 13.87
N ASN A 54 -6.48 -0.13 13.00
CA ASN A 54 -5.55 0.39 12.00
C ASN A 54 -4.36 1.09 12.64
N GLU A 55 -4.55 1.84 13.72
CA GLU A 55 -3.44 2.49 14.42
C GLU A 55 -2.50 1.45 15.04
N LYS A 56 -3.04 0.37 15.62
CA LYS A 56 -2.22 -0.75 16.11
C LYS A 56 -1.46 -1.45 14.99
N LEU A 57 -2.14 -1.79 13.89
CA LEU A 57 -1.51 -2.42 12.73
C LEU A 57 -0.45 -1.51 12.10
N CYS A 58 -0.77 -0.23 11.93
CA CYS A 58 0.19 0.76 11.44
C CYS A 58 1.39 0.88 12.36
N LYS A 59 1.21 0.92 13.69
CA LYS A 59 2.32 0.90 14.63
C LYS A 59 3.14 -0.36 14.43
N THR A 60 2.55 -1.55 14.50
CA THR A 60 3.30 -2.82 14.32
C THR A 60 4.03 -2.92 12.98
N LEU A 61 3.46 -2.39 11.89
CA LEU A 61 4.04 -2.48 10.55
C LEU A 61 5.04 -1.34 10.23
N LEU A 62 4.84 -0.15 10.79
CA LEU A 62 5.69 1.03 10.56
C LEU A 62 6.80 1.18 11.60
N THR A 63 6.63 0.62 12.80
CA THR A 63 7.74 0.55 13.75
C THR A 63 8.71 -0.49 13.22
N THR A 64 9.83 -0.03 12.67
CA THR A 64 11.03 -0.85 12.43
C THR A 64 11.32 -1.66 13.68
N SER A 65 11.52 -2.97 13.52
CA SER A 65 11.83 -3.85 14.65
C SER A 65 13.09 -3.36 15.37
N GLU A 66 13.21 -3.67 16.66
CA GLU A 66 14.42 -3.34 17.42
C GLU A 66 15.68 -3.90 16.74
N GLU A 67 15.56 -5.09 16.11
CA GLU A 67 16.63 -5.70 15.32
C GLU A 67 17.04 -4.88 14.08
N GLU A 68 16.08 -4.22 13.41
CA GLU A 68 16.36 -3.34 12.27
C GLU A 68 16.98 -2.01 12.70
N LEU A 69 16.56 -1.48 13.86
CA LEU A 69 17.18 -0.30 14.48
C LEU A 69 18.62 -0.59 14.90
N ASP A 70 18.85 -1.71 15.58
CA ASP A 70 20.17 -2.14 16.04
C ASP A 70 21.12 -2.40 14.85
N ARG A 71 20.62 -3.05 13.78
CA ARG A 71 21.37 -3.17 12.51
C ARG A 71 21.74 -1.81 11.94
N ARG A 72 20.81 -0.85 11.92
CA ARG A 72 21.06 0.49 11.39
C ARG A 72 22.08 1.25 12.24
N GLU A 73 22.07 1.06 13.55
CA GLU A 73 23.02 1.64 14.49
C GLU A 73 24.43 1.04 14.31
N LEU A 74 24.53 -0.28 14.13
CA LEU A 74 25.78 -0.97 13.80
C LEU A 74 26.45 -0.46 12.52
N PHE A 75 25.67 0.01 11.55
CA PHE A 75 26.17 0.59 10.29
C PHE A 75 26.21 2.12 10.30
N ASN A 76 25.85 2.78 11.41
CA ASN A 76 25.92 4.23 11.53
C ASN A 76 27.34 4.65 11.90
N PHE A 77 28.29 4.39 10.99
CA PHE A 77 29.64 4.88 11.15
C PHE A 77 29.62 6.40 11.08
N ALA A 78 30.00 7.06 12.18
CA ALA A 78 30.23 8.49 12.17
C ALA A 78 31.14 8.82 10.98
N ALA A 79 30.73 9.79 10.16
CA ALA A 79 31.53 10.20 9.01
C ALA A 79 32.98 10.46 9.46
N PRO A 80 33.99 9.97 8.73
CA PRO A 80 35.38 10.17 9.11
C PRO A 80 35.61 11.67 9.32
N ARG A 81 36.11 12.05 10.51
CA ARG A 81 36.37 13.45 10.83
C ARG A 81 37.25 14.06 9.73
N THR A 82 36.88 15.24 9.25
CA THR A 82 37.65 15.94 8.22
C THR A 82 39.10 16.15 8.66
N GLY A 83 40.06 15.97 7.74
CA GLY A 83 41.50 16.02 8.07
C GLY A 83 41.97 17.32 8.75
N LYS A 84 41.25 18.44 8.58
CA LYS A 84 41.49 19.69 9.32
C LYS A 84 41.34 19.51 10.83
N PHE A 85 40.30 18.79 11.26
CA PHE A 85 40.01 18.52 12.66
C PHE A 85 41.05 17.60 13.30
N ILE A 86 41.58 16.64 12.51
CA ILE A 86 42.66 15.74 12.97
C ILE A 86 43.96 16.53 13.17
N ARG A 87 44.26 17.47 12.26
CA ARG A 87 45.42 18.36 12.38
C ARG A 87 45.32 19.28 13.60
N GLU A 88 44.18 19.94 13.79
CA GLU A 88 43.96 20.82 14.96
C GLU A 88 44.08 20.04 16.27
N ALA A 89 43.50 18.83 16.36
CA ALA A 89 43.63 17.99 17.54
C ALA A 89 45.07 17.51 17.80
N LEU A 90 45.84 17.23 16.75
CA LEU A 90 47.26 16.88 16.89
C LEU A 90 48.08 18.08 17.40
N GLU A 91 47.89 19.25 16.80
CA GLU A 91 48.59 20.48 17.21
C GLU A 91 48.25 20.88 18.65
N GLU A 92 46.99 20.71 19.06
CA GLU A 92 46.56 20.97 20.43
C GLU A 92 47.19 19.97 21.42
N SER A 93 47.31 18.70 21.04
CA SER A 93 47.99 17.69 21.86
C SER A 93 49.49 17.94 21.99
N GLU A 94 50.14 18.46 20.95
CA GLU A 94 51.56 18.85 20.97
C GLU A 94 51.80 20.08 21.84
N LYS A 95 50.94 21.09 21.77
CA LYS A 95 51.00 22.28 22.65
C LYS A 95 50.88 21.88 24.12
N GLN A 96 49.89 21.06 24.47
CA GLN A 96 49.70 20.56 25.84
C GLN A 96 50.88 19.71 26.34
N ARG A 97 51.62 19.05 25.45
CA ARG A 97 52.81 18.27 25.79
C ARG A 97 54.06 19.14 26.00
N THR A 98 54.12 20.29 25.33
CA THR A 98 55.25 21.22 25.39
C THR A 98 55.10 22.24 26.54
N GLU A 99 53.86 22.49 26.98
CA GLU A 99 53.52 23.36 28.12
C GLU A 99 53.53 22.64 29.49
N ARG A 100 53.94 21.36 29.53
CA ARG A 100 54.25 20.62 30.76
C ARG A 100 55.75 20.51 30.96
#